data_AF-A0A9D2AFE9-F1
#
_entry.id   AF-A0A9D2AFE9-F1
#
_cell.length_a   1.000
_cell.length_b   1.000
_cell.length_c   1.000
_cell.angle_alpha   90.00
_cell.angle_beta   90.00
_cell.angle_gamma   90.00
#
_symmetry.space_group_name_H-M   'P 1'
#
loop_
_entity.id
_entity.type
_entity.pdbx_description
1 polymer ?
#
loop_
_entity_poly.entity_id
_entity_poly.type
_entity_poly.pdbx_seq_one_letter_code
_entity_poly.pdbx_strand_id
1 'polypeptide(L)' 'FHPGNNVGIGKDDTLFALVDGVVKFERLGKDKKQVSVYQAQ' A
#
# COMPACT_ATOMS: atom_id res chain seq x y z
N PHE A 1 -8.53 0.77 3.92
CA PHE A 1 -7.40 0.34 3.09
C PHE A 1 -6.27 -0.06 4.01
N HIS A 2 -5.52 -1.11 3.68
CA HIS A 2 -4.43 -1.62 4.51
C HIS A 2 -3.07 -1.43 3.82
N PRO A 3 -1.97 -1.30 4.55
CA PRO A 3 -0.64 -1.30 3.96
C PRO A 3 -0.37 -2.66 3.30
N GLY A 4 0.03 -2.62 2.03
CA GLY A 4 0.51 -3.74 1.24
C GLY A 4 2.03 -3.68 1.09
N ASN A 5 2.54 -4.10 -0.07
CA ASN A 5 3.99 -4.12 -0.30
C ASN A 5 4.57 -2.71 -0.40
N ASN A 6 5.68 -2.47 0.30
CA ASN A 6 6.42 -1.19 0.32
C ASN A 6 5.58 0.03 0.74
N VAL A 7 4.57 -0.17 1.58
CA VAL A 7 3.74 0.89 2.16
C VAL A 7 3.79 0.77 3.68
N GLY A 8 4.10 1.88 4.35
CA GLY A 8 4.05 2.03 5.80
C GLY A 8 2.73 2.65 6.25
N ILE A 9 2.44 2.55 7.56
CA ILE A 9 1.29 3.19 8.20
C ILE A 9 1.75 4.03 9.39
N GLY A 10 1.28 5.27 9.46
CA GLY A 10 1.50 6.18 10.57
C GLY A 10 0.64 5.84 11.79
N LYS A 11 0.90 6.51 12.91
CA LYS A 11 0.11 6.35 14.14
C LYS A 11 -1.35 6.82 13.97
N ASP A 12 -1.57 7.75 13.05
CA ASP A 12 -2.85 8.33 12.65
C ASP A 12 -3.51 7.59 11.48
N ASP A 13 -3.06 6.38 11.18
CA ASP A 13 -3.50 5.55 10.04
C ASP A 13 -3.16 6.12 8.65
N THR A 14 -2.33 7.16 8.55
CA THR A 14 -1.87 7.69 7.26
C THR A 14 -0.94 6.69 6.56
N LEU A 15 -1.23 6.34 5.31
CA LEU A 15 -0.37 5.46 4.49
C LEU A 15 0.71 6.27 3.76
N PHE A 16 1.94 5.77 3.74
CA PHE A 16 3.07 6.39 3.04
C PHE A 16 3.94 5.36 2.30
N ALA A 17 4.55 5.78 1.19
CA ALA A 17 5.42 4.93 0.40
C ALA A 17 6.79 4.76 1.09
N LEU A 18 7.32 3.53 1.07
CA LEU A 18 8.67 3.24 1.55
C LEU A 18 9.71 3.25 0.42
N VAL A 19 9.26 3.17 -0.82
CA VAL A 19 10.09 3.13 -2.03
C VAL A 19 9.42 3.95 -3.14
N ASP A 20 10.20 4.42 -4.10
CA ASP A 20 9.68 5.02 -5.32
C ASP A 20 9.08 3.95 -6.25
N GLY A 21 8.01 4.31 -6.94
CA GLY A 21 7.34 3.41 -7.86
C GLY A 21 5.90 3.80 -8.17
N VAL A 22 5.14 2.84 -8.67
CA VAL A 22 3.73 2.98 -9.04
C VAL A 22 2.84 2.41 -7.93
N VAL A 23 1.83 3.18 -7.55
CA VAL A 23 0.82 2.77 -6.57
C VAL A 23 -0.16 1.80 -7.23
N LYS A 24 -0.44 0.68 -6.55
CA LYS A 24 -1.43 -0.31 -6.96
C LYS A 24 -2.41 -0.60 -5.83
N PHE A 25 -3.69 -0.56 -6.15
CA PHE A 25 -4.77 -0.95 -5.24
C PHE A 25 -5.15 -2.40 -5.49
N GLU A 26 -5.18 -3.20 -4.43
CA GLU A 26 -5.40 -4.63 -4.52
C GLU A 26 -6.45 -5.09 -3.50
N ARG A 27 -7.09 -6.22 -3.80
CA ARG A 27 -8.03 -6.84 -2.86
C ARG A 27 -7.25 -7.62 -1.81
N LEU A 28 -7.65 -7.46 -0.55
CA LEU A 28 -7.13 -8.22 0.58
C LEU A 28 -8.25 -9.13 1.12
N GLY A 29 -8.21 -10.42 0.78
CA GLY A 29 -9.25 -11.36 1.20
C GLY A 29 -10.61 -11.08 0.56
N LYS A 30 -11.71 -11.23 1.30
CA LYS A 30 -13.07 -11.07 0.77
C LYS A 30 -13.49 -9.60 0.71
N ASP A 31 -13.38 -8.89 1.83
CA ASP A 31 -14.01 -7.57 2.01
C ASP A 31 -13.00 -6.41 2.15
N LYS A 32 -11.70 -6.70 2.28
CA LYS A 32 -10.68 -5.69 2.52
C LYS A 32 -9.94 -5.32 1.23
N LYS A 33 -9.29 -4.16 1.25
CA LYS A 33 -8.43 -3.66 0.17
C LYS A 33 -7.11 -3.19 0.77
N GLN A 34 -6.02 -3.38 0.04
CA GLN A 34 -4.68 -2.91 0.41
C GLN A 34 -4.08 -2.02 -0.68
N VAL A 35 -3.05 -1.26 -0.31
CA VAL A 35 -2.29 -0.37 -1.19
C VAL A 35 -0.83 -0.81 -1.17
N SER A 36 -0.27 -1.05 -2.35
CA SER A 36 1.13 -1.45 -2.53
C SER A 36 1.84 -0.47 -3.46
N VAL A 37 3.16 -0.32 -3.32
CA VAL A 37 4.01 0.39 -4.28
C VAL A 37 4.98 -0.60 -4.91
N TYR A 38 5.01 -0.63 -6.24
CA TYR A 38 5.93 -1.47 -7.02
C TYR A 38 6.86 -0.58 -7.84
N GLN A 39 8.14 -0.92 -7.87
CA GLN A 39 9.12 -0.19 -8.68
C GLN A 39 8.67 -0.20 -10.14
N ALA A 40 8.66 0.98 -10.77
CA ALA A 40 8.54 1.08 -12.21
C ALA A 40 9.90 0.68 -12.80
N GLN A 41 9.87 -0.27 -13.72
CA GLN A 41 11.06 -0.67 -14.48
C GLN A 41 11.50 0.44 -15.44
#